data_AF-A0A0F9KJN2-F1
#
_entry.id   AF-A0A0F9KJN2-F1
#
_cell.length_a   1.000
_cell.length_b   1.000
_cell.length_c   1.000
_cell.angle_alpha   90.00
_cell.angle_beta   90.00
_cell.angle_gamma   90.00
#
_symmetry.space_group_name_H-M   'P 1'
#
loop_
_entity.id
_entity.type
_entity.pdbx_description
1 polymer ?
#
loop_
_entity_poly.entity_id
_entity_poly.type
_entity_poly.pdbx_seq_one_letter_code
_entity_poly.pdbx_strand_id
1 'polypeptide(L)'
;MTLKPYYYPRPSQRPSRFRLNRPKPVKDDEGLTGYLRGLAATDIEERFGRALDVRRKSYVFQIDMPVEGSVDWKSIDFIVDRLWPTDIYGQIGHDTNAEQGKDLIREALLNETFRKQGLQPLTTVWWWELSSQELANEKVRDLF
;
A
#
# COMPACT_ATOMS: atom_id res chain seq x y z
N MET A 1 -67.47 25.29 -16.48
CA MET A 1 -66.83 25.37 -15.15
C MET A 1 -65.56 24.53 -15.19
N THR A 2 -64.39 25.17 -15.18
CA THR A 2 -63.09 24.50 -15.34
C THR A 2 -62.50 24.25 -13.95
N LEU A 3 -62.40 22.98 -13.54
CA LEU A 3 -61.84 22.57 -12.25
C LEU A 3 -60.34 22.89 -12.22
N LYS A 4 -59.91 23.71 -11.26
CA LYS A 4 -58.48 23.96 -11.03
C LYS A 4 -57.84 22.74 -10.35
N PRO A 5 -56.66 22.26 -10.80
CA PRO A 5 -56.00 21.11 -10.19
C PRO A 5 -55.50 21.46 -8.78
N TYR A 6 -55.76 20.56 -7.83
CA TYR A 6 -55.31 20.68 -6.44
C TYR A 6 -53.82 20.35 -6.34
N TYR A 7 -53.01 21.27 -5.83
CA TYR A 7 -51.56 21.13 -5.71
C TYR A 7 -51.19 20.67 -4.30
N TYR A 8 -50.65 19.47 -4.16
CA TYR A 8 -50.12 19.00 -2.88
C TYR A 8 -48.69 19.54 -2.67
N PRO A 9 -48.40 20.25 -1.56
CA PRO A 9 -47.04 20.63 -1.25
C PRO A 9 -46.21 19.38 -0.92
N ARG A 10 -45.09 19.19 -1.64
CA ARG A 10 -44.14 18.10 -1.35
C ARG A 10 -43.50 18.35 0.03
N PRO A 11 -43.48 17.38 0.95
CA PRO A 11 -42.83 17.56 2.24
C PRO A 11 -41.35 17.86 2.03
N SER A 12 -40.84 18.89 2.72
CA SER A 12 -39.43 19.24 2.65
C SER A 12 -38.59 18.12 3.26
N GLN A 13 -37.66 17.59 2.47
CA GLN A 13 -36.66 16.66 2.97
C GLN A 13 -35.72 17.44 3.89
N ARG A 14 -36.00 17.44 5.20
CA ARG A 14 -35.05 17.95 6.18
C ARG A 14 -33.79 17.08 6.09
N PRO A 15 -32.59 17.65 5.90
CA PRO A 15 -31.37 16.86 5.94
C PRO A 15 -31.30 16.17 7.30
N SER A 16 -31.13 14.84 7.28
CA SER A 16 -31.03 14.02 8.48
C SER A 16 -29.94 14.59 9.39
N ARG A 17 -30.33 15.07 10.58
CA ARG A 17 -29.39 15.48 11.63
C ARG A 17 -28.64 14.30 12.26
N PHE A 18 -29.11 13.08 11.99
CA PHE A 18 -28.44 11.87 12.42
C PHE A 18 -27.44 11.46 11.35
N ARG A 19 -26.15 11.56 11.69
CA ARG A 19 -25.11 10.75 11.04
C ARG A 19 -25.45 9.31 11.38
N LEU A 20 -26.27 8.66 10.55
CA LEU A 20 -26.41 7.23 10.58
C LEU A 20 -24.99 6.68 10.46
N ASN A 21 -24.49 6.05 11.52
CA ASN A 21 -23.28 5.25 11.47
C ASN A 21 -23.59 4.10 10.51
N ARG A 22 -23.41 4.36 9.21
CA ARG A 22 -23.52 3.35 8.18
C ARG A 22 -22.50 2.28 8.58
N PRO A 23 -22.91 1.01 8.79
CA PRO A 23 -21.94 -0.05 8.97
C PRO A 23 -20.96 0.06 7.83
N LYS A 24 -19.66 0.18 8.14
CA LYS A 24 -18.63 0.09 7.10
C LYS A 24 -18.89 -1.22 6.36
N PRO A 25 -18.80 -1.26 5.01
CA PRO A 25 -18.88 -2.52 4.31
C PRO A 25 -17.91 -3.48 4.99
N VAL A 26 -18.43 -4.65 5.40
CA VAL A 26 -17.59 -5.73 5.90
C VAL A 26 -16.62 -6.00 4.76
N LYS A 27 -15.33 -5.72 4.99
CA LYS A 27 -14.29 -6.12 4.03
C LYS A 27 -14.45 -7.63 3.89
N ASP A 28 -14.64 -8.11 2.66
CA ASP A 28 -14.70 -9.54 2.43
C ASP A 28 -13.46 -10.17 3.07
N ASP A 29 -13.65 -11.31 3.74
CA ASP A 29 -12.55 -12.00 4.41
C ASP A 29 -11.61 -12.55 3.34
N GLU A 30 -10.56 -11.79 3.03
CA GLU A 30 -9.48 -12.15 2.11
C GLU A 30 -8.64 -13.33 2.63
N GLY A 31 -8.93 -13.82 3.85
CA GLY A 31 -8.24 -14.92 4.50
C GLY A 31 -6.78 -14.58 4.82
N LEU A 32 -6.47 -13.31 5.11
CA LEU A 32 -5.13 -12.89 5.52
C LEU A 32 -4.77 -13.51 6.87
N THR A 33 -3.53 -13.96 6.99
CA THR A 33 -3.05 -14.73 8.14
C THR A 33 -2.19 -13.89 9.10
N GLY A 34 -1.71 -12.73 8.65
CA GLY A 34 -0.69 -11.93 9.33
C GLY A 34 0.73 -12.47 9.14
N TYR A 35 0.91 -13.43 8.22
CA TYR A 35 2.19 -14.06 7.95
C TYR A 35 2.46 -14.18 6.46
N LEU A 36 3.71 -13.94 6.09
CA LEU A 36 4.23 -14.19 4.75
C LEU A 36 5.51 -15.02 4.83
N ARG A 37 5.48 -16.23 4.25
CA ARG A 37 6.59 -17.20 4.27
C ARG A 37 7.17 -17.49 5.67
N GLY A 38 6.31 -17.48 6.68
CA GLY A 38 6.68 -17.76 8.08
C GLY A 38 7.20 -16.55 8.86
N LEU A 39 7.30 -15.37 8.24
CA LEU A 39 7.61 -14.10 8.90
C LEU A 39 6.32 -13.33 9.15
N ALA A 40 6.30 -12.52 10.21
CA ALA A 40 5.18 -11.64 10.50
C ALA A 40 5.08 -10.56 9.42
N ALA A 41 3.88 -10.35 8.90
CA ALA A 41 3.61 -9.41 7.83
C ALA A 41 2.38 -8.56 8.16
N THR A 42 2.39 -7.31 7.72
CA THR A 42 1.18 -6.48 7.72
C THR A 42 0.19 -6.97 6.65
N ASP A 43 -1.10 -6.61 6.77
CA ASP A 43 -2.10 -6.97 5.76
C ASP A 43 -1.71 -6.54 4.34
N ILE A 44 -1.03 -5.40 4.21
CA ILE A 44 -0.61 -4.86 2.90
C ILE A 44 0.59 -5.63 2.33
N GLU A 45 1.55 -6.01 3.17
CA GLU A 45 2.67 -6.86 2.79
C GLU A 45 2.20 -8.26 2.40
N GLU A 46 1.27 -8.85 3.16
CA GLU A 46 0.73 -10.17 2.83
C GLU A 46 -0.03 -10.14 1.50
N ARG A 47 -0.85 -9.12 1.24
CA ARG A 47 -1.52 -8.95 -0.06
C ARG A 47 -0.52 -8.85 -1.21
N PHE A 48 0.55 -8.08 -1.04
CA PHE A 48 1.59 -7.92 -2.05
C PHE A 48 2.35 -9.22 -2.30
N GLY A 49 2.75 -9.92 -1.25
CA GLY A 49 3.40 -11.23 -1.34
C GLY A 49 2.52 -12.27 -2.03
N ARG A 50 1.24 -12.34 -1.69
CA ARG A 50 0.26 -13.21 -2.37
C ARG A 50 0.12 -12.86 -3.85
N ALA A 51 0.07 -11.58 -4.19
CA ALA A 51 0.01 -11.13 -5.59
C ALA A 51 1.26 -11.56 -6.38
N LEU A 52 2.45 -11.49 -5.77
CA LEU A 52 3.68 -12.03 -6.36
C LEU A 52 3.62 -13.55 -6.55
N ASP A 53 3.11 -14.30 -5.56
CA ASP A 53 2.97 -15.76 -5.65
C ASP A 53 1.98 -16.17 -6.76
N VAL A 54 0.86 -15.47 -6.93
CA VAL A 54 -0.08 -15.66 -8.05
C VAL A 54 0.61 -15.47 -9.40
N ARG A 55 1.54 -14.53 -9.48
CA ARG A 55 2.34 -14.25 -10.68
C ARG A 55 3.59 -15.12 -10.82
N ARG A 56 3.80 -16.07 -9.90
CA ARG A 56 4.98 -16.94 -9.85
C ARG A 56 6.29 -16.15 -9.83
N LYS A 57 6.27 -14.97 -9.22
CA LYS A 57 7.47 -14.15 -9.02
C LYS A 57 8.21 -14.68 -7.81
N SER A 58 9.52 -14.82 -7.95
CA SER A 58 10.35 -15.17 -6.80
C SER A 58 10.59 -13.90 -5.99
N TYR A 59 10.58 -14.01 -4.66
CA TYR A 59 10.92 -12.87 -3.81
C TYR A 59 11.56 -13.32 -2.51
N VAL A 60 12.30 -12.40 -1.91
CA VAL A 60 12.75 -12.47 -0.51
C VAL A 60 12.03 -11.35 0.25
N PHE A 61 11.56 -11.65 1.46
CA PHE A 61 10.76 -10.75 2.29
C PHE A 61 11.56 -10.35 3.54
N GLN A 62 11.47 -9.07 3.94
CA GLN A 62 12.17 -8.43 5.07
C GLN A 62 13.69 -8.64 5.05
N ILE A 63 14.40 -7.74 4.38
CA ILE A 63 15.84 -7.85 4.14
C ILE A 63 16.54 -6.62 4.67
N ASP A 64 17.41 -6.82 5.65
CA ASP A 64 18.26 -5.76 6.17
C ASP A 64 19.43 -5.50 5.20
N MET A 65 19.49 -4.27 4.70
CA MET A 65 20.56 -3.81 3.82
C MET A 65 21.38 -2.71 4.48
N PRO A 66 22.71 -2.78 4.43
CA PRO A 66 23.56 -1.71 4.92
C PRO A 66 23.44 -0.49 3.99
N VAL A 67 23.24 0.70 4.57
CA VAL A 67 23.26 1.94 3.80
C VAL A 67 24.70 2.42 3.69
N GLU A 68 25.21 2.50 2.47
CA GLU A 68 26.59 2.93 2.25
C GLU A 68 26.84 4.35 2.80
N GLY A 69 27.93 4.51 3.56
CA GLY A 69 28.26 5.77 4.22
C GLY A 69 27.49 6.05 5.53
N SER A 70 26.65 5.12 6.00
CA SER A 70 25.99 5.19 7.30
C SER A 70 26.25 3.92 8.13
N VAL A 71 26.13 4.04 9.46
CA VAL A 71 26.08 2.87 10.37
C VAL A 71 24.67 2.28 10.41
N ASP A 72 23.70 2.97 9.82
CA ASP A 72 22.30 2.55 9.77
C ASP A 72 22.07 1.43 8.76
N TRP A 73 21.22 0.49 9.17
CA TRP A 73 20.63 -0.52 8.31
C TRP A 73 19.24 -0.06 7.90
N LYS A 74 18.85 -0.36 6.67
CA LYS A 74 17.47 -0.20 6.22
C LYS A 74 16.91 -1.59 5.90
N SER A 75 15.82 -1.95 6.56
CA SER A 75 15.00 -3.08 6.16
C SER A 75 14.24 -2.70 4.90
N ILE A 76 14.38 -3.51 3.85
CA ILE A 76 13.58 -3.45 2.63
C ILE A 76 12.53 -4.54 2.73
N ASP A 77 11.29 -4.22 2.40
CA ASP A 77 10.20 -5.20 2.52
C ASP A 77 10.37 -6.36 1.53
N PHE A 78 10.71 -6.10 0.26
CA PHE A 78 10.82 -7.13 -0.76
C PHE A 78 12.03 -6.95 -1.67
N ILE A 79 12.64 -8.07 -2.10
CA ILE A 79 13.43 -8.11 -3.35
C ILE A 79 12.80 -9.13 -4.28
N VAL A 80 12.25 -8.66 -5.40
CA VAL A 80 11.56 -9.47 -6.40
C VAL A 80 12.52 -9.88 -7.51
N ASP A 81 12.49 -11.17 -7.88
CA ASP A 81 13.34 -11.82 -8.89
C ASP A 81 14.84 -11.55 -8.72
N ARG A 82 15.27 -11.35 -7.46
CA ARG A 82 16.65 -10.98 -7.07
C ARG A 82 17.17 -9.71 -7.74
N LEU A 83 16.29 -8.87 -8.27
CA LEU A 83 16.64 -7.72 -9.09
C LEU A 83 15.94 -6.44 -8.65
N TRP A 84 14.70 -6.55 -8.17
CA TRP A 84 13.82 -5.41 -7.91
C TRP A 84 13.59 -5.22 -6.41
N PRO A 85 14.38 -4.38 -5.73
CA PRO A 85 14.08 -3.98 -4.36
C PRO A 85 12.80 -3.15 -4.34
N THR A 86 11.87 -3.49 -3.46
CA THR A 86 10.54 -2.89 -3.35
C THR A 86 10.18 -2.63 -1.89
N ASP A 87 9.75 -1.41 -1.59
CA ASP A 87 9.30 -0.96 -0.27
C ASP A 87 7.80 -0.70 -0.29
N ILE A 88 7.09 -1.12 0.76
CA ILE A 88 5.66 -0.86 0.92
C ILE A 88 5.49 0.27 1.93
N TYR A 89 5.12 1.44 1.40
CA TYR A 89 4.96 2.62 2.22
C TYR A 89 3.62 2.60 2.97
N GLY A 90 3.70 2.48 4.30
CA GLY A 90 2.54 2.44 5.19
C GLY A 90 1.75 3.75 5.26
N GLN A 91 0.58 3.70 5.93
CA GLN A 91 -0.35 4.82 6.05
C GLN A 91 0.16 5.96 6.94
N ILE A 92 1.05 5.66 7.89
CA ILE A 92 1.67 6.62 8.81
C ILE A 92 3.12 6.79 8.36
N GLY A 93 3.34 7.63 7.36
CA GLY A 93 4.67 8.01 6.89
C GLY A 93 5.13 9.31 7.53
N HIS A 94 6.44 9.55 7.51
CA HIS A 94 7.10 10.70 8.12
C HIS A 94 6.45 12.06 7.76
N ASP A 95 5.75 12.65 8.72
CA ASP A 95 4.92 13.85 8.52
C ASP A 95 5.73 15.17 8.52
N THR A 96 7.03 15.14 8.84
CA THR A 96 7.85 16.36 8.92
C THR A 96 8.83 16.50 7.75
N ASN A 97 8.96 17.73 7.22
CA ASN A 97 9.89 18.06 6.12
C ASN A 97 11.35 17.64 6.40
N ALA A 98 11.76 17.64 7.67
CA ALA A 98 13.11 17.25 8.07
C ALA A 98 13.33 15.72 7.99
N GLU A 99 12.31 14.92 8.23
CA GLU A 99 12.36 13.47 8.06
C GLU A 99 12.33 13.11 6.57
N GLN A 100 11.49 13.77 5.78
CA GLN A 100 11.45 13.59 4.32
C GLN A 100 12.80 13.88 3.65
N GLY A 101 13.50 14.93 4.07
CA GLY A 101 14.83 15.24 3.54
C GLY A 101 15.88 14.17 3.88
N LYS A 102 15.80 13.56 5.07
CA LYS A 102 16.67 12.44 5.45
C LYS A 102 16.34 11.18 4.67
N ASP A 103 15.06 10.91 4.43
CA ASP A 103 14.62 9.75 3.66
C ASP A 103 15.08 9.84 2.20
N LEU A 104 14.99 11.01 1.57
CA LEU A 104 15.50 11.22 0.21
C LEU A 104 17.01 10.95 0.12
N ILE A 105 17.79 11.43 1.09
CA ILE A 105 19.24 11.18 1.13
C ILE A 105 19.52 9.69 1.35
N ARG A 106 18.80 9.06 2.29
CA ARG A 106 18.95 7.64 2.60
C ARG A 106 18.59 6.76 1.40
N GLU A 107 17.51 7.09 0.69
CA GLU A 107 17.10 6.41 -0.53
C GLU A 107 18.14 6.58 -1.65
N ALA A 108 18.71 7.77 -1.82
CA ALA A 108 19.79 8.00 -2.79
C ALA A 108 21.02 7.12 -2.51
N LEU A 109 21.47 7.04 -1.25
CA LEU A 109 22.59 6.19 -0.84
C LEU A 109 22.28 4.69 -0.98
N LEU A 110 21.04 4.30 -0.68
CA LEU A 110 20.58 2.92 -0.87
C LEU A 110 20.59 2.53 -2.36
N ASN A 111 20.13 3.44 -3.23
CA ASN A 111 20.14 3.24 -4.68
C ASN A 111 21.55 3.13 -5.26
N GLU A 112 22.53 3.85 -4.71
CA GLU A 112 23.95 3.64 -5.07
C GLU A 112 24.44 2.24 -4.68
N THR A 113 24.06 1.78 -3.49
CA THR A 113 24.38 0.43 -3.00
C THR A 113 23.77 -0.64 -3.91
N PHE A 114 22.49 -0.48 -4.28
CA PHE A 114 21.80 -1.35 -5.22
C PHE A 114 22.49 -1.40 -6.57
N ARG A 115 22.87 -0.24 -7.12
CA ARG A 115 23.57 -0.16 -8.40
C ARG A 115 24.89 -0.92 -8.38
N LYS A 116 25.66 -0.85 -7.29
CA LYS A 116 26.91 -1.60 -7.12
C LYS A 116 26.69 -3.11 -7.06
N GLN A 117 25.54 -3.55 -6.55
CA GLN A 117 25.14 -4.96 -6.47
C GLN A 117 24.41 -5.46 -7.73
N GLY A 118 24.19 -4.60 -8.74
CA GLY A 118 23.46 -4.94 -9.96
C GLY A 118 21.94 -5.01 -9.79
N LEU A 119 21.41 -4.43 -8.70
CA LEU A 119 19.98 -4.30 -8.44
C LEU A 119 19.41 -3.04 -9.11
N GLN A 120 18.10 -3.05 -9.34
CA GLN A 120 17.35 -1.88 -9.82
C GLN A 120 17.16 -0.85 -8.69
N PRO A 121 16.83 0.41 -9.01
CA PRO A 121 16.46 1.40 -8.01
C PRO A 121 15.28 0.93 -7.15
N LEU A 122 15.23 1.40 -5.90
CA LEU A 122 14.13 1.13 -4.98
C LEU A 122 12.80 1.50 -5.63
N THR A 123 11.88 0.56 -5.65
CA THR A 123 10.50 0.81 -6.09
C THR A 123 9.61 0.98 -4.86
N THR A 124 8.94 2.11 -4.75
CA THR A 124 8.00 2.36 -3.65
C THR A 124 6.58 2.05 -4.10
N VAL A 125 5.89 1.22 -3.32
CA VAL A 125 4.46 0.90 -3.51
C VAL A 125 3.69 1.48 -2.34
N TRP A 126 2.65 2.25 -2.63
CA TRP A 126 1.91 2.93 -1.58
C TRP A 126 0.79 2.06 -1.03
N TRP A 127 0.53 2.14 0.28
CA TRP A 127 -0.50 1.33 0.96
C TRP A 127 -1.89 1.39 0.30
N TRP A 128 -2.28 2.54 -0.29
CA TRP A 128 -3.59 2.69 -0.93
C TRP A 128 -3.71 1.85 -2.21
N GLU A 129 -2.59 1.58 -2.89
CA GLU A 129 -2.50 0.70 -4.06
C GLU A 129 -2.64 -0.78 -3.68
N LEU A 130 -2.56 -1.10 -2.39
CA LEU A 130 -2.64 -2.46 -1.82
C LEU A 130 -3.83 -2.60 -0.86
N SER A 131 -4.84 -1.74 -1.01
CA SER A 131 -5.97 -1.69 -0.08
C SER A 131 -6.91 -2.89 -0.19
N SER A 132 -6.88 -3.63 -1.31
CA SER A 132 -7.50 -4.95 -1.51
C SER A 132 -6.58 -5.90 -2.27
N GLN A 133 -6.87 -7.20 -2.21
CA GLN A 133 -6.09 -8.21 -2.95
C GLN A 133 -6.15 -8.01 -4.47
N GLU A 134 -7.28 -7.54 -5.02
CA GLU A 134 -7.44 -7.24 -6.45
C GLU A 134 -6.50 -6.11 -6.87
N LEU A 135 -6.46 -5.02 -6.09
CA LEU A 135 -5.56 -3.90 -6.35
C LEU A 135 -4.09 -4.30 -6.24
N ALA A 136 -3.75 -5.16 -5.27
CA ALA A 136 -2.41 -5.72 -5.17
C ALA A 136 -2.04 -6.55 -6.42
N ASN A 137 -2.97 -7.36 -6.94
CA ASN A 137 -2.75 -8.13 -8.16
C ASN A 137 -2.56 -7.25 -9.40
N GLU A 138 -3.32 -6.16 -9.51
CA GLU A 138 -3.16 -5.17 -10.59
C GLU A 138 -1.84 -4.43 -10.46
N LYS A 139 -1.48 -3.98 -9.26
CA LYS A 139 -0.22 -3.26 -9.04
C LYS A 139 1.00 -4.14 -9.38
N VAL A 140 1.02 -5.39 -8.92
CA VAL A 140 2.09 -6.34 -9.24
C VAL A 140 2.15 -6.62 -10.74
N ARG A 141 1.01 -6.69 -11.44
CA ARG A 141 0.97 -6.85 -12.91
C ARG A 141 1.68 -5.70 -13.62
N ASP A 142 1.44 -4.48 -13.16
CA ASP A 142 1.89 -3.29 -13.86
C ASP A 142 3.37 -3.02 -13.55
N LEU A 143 3.90 -3.55 -12.45
CA LEU A 143 5.31 -3.46 -12.06
C LEU A 143 6.21 -4.55 -12.67
N PHE A 144 5.73 -5.81 -12.82
CA PHE A 144 6.56 -6.98 -13.11
C PHE A 144 5.98 -7.98 -14.11
#